data_AF-A0A961X8E1-F1
#
_entry.id   AF-A0A961X8E1-F1
#
_cell.length_a   1.000
_cell.length_b   1.000
_cell.length_c   1.000
_cell.angle_alpha   90.00
_cell.angle_beta   90.00
_cell.angle_gamma   90.00
#
_symmetry.space_group_name_H-M   'P 1'
#
loop_
_entity.id
_entity.type
_entity.pdbx_description
1 polymer ?
#
loop_
_entity_poly.entity_id
_entity_poly.type
_entity_poly.pdbx_seq_one_letter_code
_entity_poly.pdbx_strand_id
1 'polypeptide(L)'
;MVIAGLLKDDVRQVVSGFPGLSKLPVLGTLFRSKDYQRLESELVVIVTPYLVRPVARQALARPDDNFNPAGDGAGFFLGRVNRIYGTAEGKLPNGRYHGNPGFIFE
;
A
#
# COMPACT_ATOMS: atom_id res chain seq x y z
N MET A 1 -2.19 -10.48 -6.47
CA MET A 1 -3.44 -11.17 -6.88
C MET A 1 -4.63 -10.29 -6.52
N VAL A 2 -5.63 -10.19 -7.39
CA VAL A 2 -6.94 -9.62 -7.03
C VAL A 2 -7.81 -10.77 -6.57
N ILE A 3 -8.35 -10.70 -5.35
CA ILE A 3 -9.11 -11.80 -4.76
C ILE A 3 -10.62 -11.58 -4.89
N ALA A 4 -11.07 -10.32 -4.97
CA ALA A 4 -12.47 -10.00 -5.15
C ALA A 4 -12.66 -8.67 -5.89
N GLY A 5 -13.72 -8.62 -6.69
CA GLY A 5 -14.29 -7.42 -7.29
C GLY A 5 -15.81 -7.42 -7.10
N LEU A 6 -16.40 -6.29 -6.72
CA LEU A 6 -17.85 -6.10 -6.65
C LEU A 6 -18.23 -4.92 -7.54
N LEU A 7 -19.11 -5.16 -8.52
CA LEU A 7 -19.76 -4.13 -9.33
C LEU A 7 -21.25 -4.15 -9.00
N LYS A 8 -21.79 -3.00 -8.58
CA LYS A 8 -23.22 -2.83 -8.30
C LYS A 8 -23.77 -1.72 -9.18
N ASP A 9 -24.80 -2.04 -9.97
CA ASP A 9 -25.56 -1.11 -10.82
C ASP A 9 -27.04 -1.14 -10.42
N ASP A 10 -27.55 -0.04 -9.88
CA ASP A 10 -28.97 0.16 -9.53
C ASP A 10 -29.56 1.26 -10.43
N VAL A 11 -30.52 0.88 -11.29
CA VAL A 11 -31.27 1.80 -12.15
C VAL A 11 -32.69 1.99 -11.62
N ARG A 12 -33.00 3.19 -11.13
CA ARG A 12 -34.34 3.55 -10.65
C ARG A 12 -34.97 4.60 -11.54
N GLN A 13 -36.12 4.28 -12.13
CA GLN A 13 -36.94 5.22 -12.89
C GLN A 13 -38.28 5.42 -12.18
N VAL A 14 -38.55 6.64 -11.71
CA VAL A 14 -39.85 7.02 -11.14
C VAL A 14 -40.52 8.01 -12.08
N VAL A 15 -41.78 7.74 -12.41
CA VAL A 15 -42.58 8.61 -13.26
C VAL A 15 -43.80 9.06 -12.47
N SER A 16 -43.88 10.35 -12.16
CA SER A 16 -44.98 10.97 -11.43
C SER A 16 -45.70 11.96 -12.36
N GLY A 17 -47.01 12.14 -12.21
CA GLY A 17 -47.75 13.06 -13.06
C GLY A 17 -49.20 13.22 -12.66
N PHE A 18 -49.81 14.31 -13.11
CA PHE A 18 -51.22 14.58 -12.81
C PHE A 18 -52.13 13.53 -13.47
N PRO A 19 -53.09 12.93 -12.72
CA PRO A 19 -54.00 11.93 -13.29
C PRO A 19 -54.86 12.55 -14.41
N GLY A 20 -55.01 11.83 -15.52
CA GLY A 20 -55.73 12.30 -16.72
C GLY A 20 -54.85 13.09 -17.69
N LEU A 21 -54.29 14.22 -17.25
CA LEU A 21 -53.49 15.12 -18.10
C LEU A 21 -52.18 14.50 -18.60
N SER A 22 -51.54 13.66 -17.77
CA SER A 22 -50.29 12.94 -18.12
C SER A 22 -50.43 11.88 -19.22
N LYS A 23 -51.65 11.62 -19.72
CA LYS A 23 -51.95 10.65 -20.79
C LYS A 23 -52.31 11.30 -22.13
N LEU A 24 -52.35 12.64 -22.18
CA LEU A 24 -52.69 13.35 -23.41
C LEU A 24 -51.58 13.16 -24.47
N PRO A 25 -51.93 12.85 -25.73
CA PRO A 25 -50.96 12.83 -26.82
C PRO A 25 -50.40 14.25 -26.99
N VAL A 26 -49.09 14.34 -27.25
CA VAL A 26 -48.32 15.60 -27.41
C VAL A 26 -48.15 16.43 -26.14
N LEU A 27 -49.18 16.59 -25.29
CA LEU A 27 -49.16 17.48 -24.12
C LEU A 27 -48.82 16.79 -22.79
N GLY A 28 -48.97 15.46 -22.70
CA GLY A 28 -48.82 14.72 -21.44
C GLY A 28 -47.40 14.74 -20.86
N THR A 29 -46.38 15.07 -21.66
CA THR A 29 -44.98 15.23 -21.23
C THR A 29 -44.75 16.47 -20.35
N LEU A 30 -45.57 17.52 -20.52
CA LEU A 30 -45.49 18.74 -19.69
C LEU A 30 -46.04 18.53 -18.26
N PHE A 31 -46.91 17.52 -18.10
CA PHE A 31 -47.59 17.21 -16.84
C PHE A 31 -47.06 15.94 -16.17
N ARG A 32 -45.89 15.46 -16.60
CA ARG A 32 -45.22 14.27 -16.08
C ARG A 32 -43.78 14.63 -15.70
N SER A 33 -43.41 14.38 -14.44
CA SER A 33 -42.02 14.42 -13.98
C SER A 33 -41.41 13.03 -14.13
N LYS A 34 -40.17 12.96 -14.63
CA LYS A 34 -39.38 11.73 -14.75
C LYS A 34 -38.11 11.90 -13.94
N ASP A 35 -38.02 11.19 -12.83
CA ASP A 35 -36.80 11.14 -12.03
C ASP A 35 -36.00 9.90 -12.46
N TYR A 36 -34.76 10.14 -12.92
CA TYR A 36 -33.82 9.09 -13.30
C TYR A 36 -32.63 9.11 -12.33
N GLN A 37 -32.42 8.01 -11.62
CA GLN A 37 -31.31 7.83 -10.68
C GLN A 37 -30.51 6.59 -11.09
N ARG A 38 -29.19 6.76 -11.28
CA ARG A 38 -28.23 5.69 -11.58
C ARG A 38 -27.13 5.71 -10.52
N LEU A 39 -26.97 4.60 -9.80
CA LEU A 39 -25.92 4.42 -8.78
C LEU A 39 -24.98 3.30 -9.19
N GLU A 40 -23.70 3.64 -9.37
CA GLU A 40 -22.62 2.69 -9.68
C GLU A 40 -21.65 2.63 -8.51
N SER A 41 -21.25 1.43 -8.09
CA SER A 41 -20.25 1.23 -7.03
C SER A 41 -19.28 0.11 -7.39
N GLU A 42 -17.98 0.40 -7.30
CA GLU A 42 -16.88 -0.53 -7.63
C GLU A 42 -15.96 -0.72 -6.40
N LEU A 43 -15.66 -1.98 -6.05
CA LEU A 43 -14.74 -2.34 -4.97
C LEU A 43 -13.75 -3.40 -5.43
N VAL A 44 -12.46 -3.20 -5.17
CA VAL A 44 -11.38 -4.12 -5.54
C VAL A 44 -10.50 -4.43 -4.32
N VAL A 45 -10.22 -5.72 -4.09
CA VAL A 45 -9.35 -6.19 -2.99
C VAL A 45 -8.12 -6.92 -3.53
N ILE A 46 -6.93 -6.41 -3.20
CA ILE A 46 -5.63 -6.90 -3.70
C ILE A 46 -4.81 -7.50 -2.55
N VAL A 47 -4.24 -8.69 -2.78
CA VAL A 47 -3.34 -9.36 -1.83
C VAL A 47 -2.08 -9.84 -2.57
N THR A 48 -0.92 -9.59 -1.93
CA THR A 48 0.40 -10.04 -2.41
C THR A 48 1.08 -10.87 -1.32
N PRO A 49 0.88 -12.20 -1.31
CA PRO A 49 1.58 -13.04 -0.35
C PRO A 49 3.05 -13.20 -0.75
N TYR A 50 3.93 -13.30 0.24
CA TYR A 50 5.33 -13.66 0.04
C TYR A 50 5.66 -14.90 0.88
N LEU A 51 6.37 -15.86 0.27
CA LEU A 51 6.89 -17.02 0.98
C LEU A 51 8.29 -16.73 1.49
N VAL A 52 8.47 -16.79 2.81
CA VAL A 52 9.79 -16.71 3.45
C VAL A 52 10.31 -18.10 3.76
N ARG A 53 11.62 -18.29 3.62
CA ARG A 53 12.29 -19.52 4.05
C ARG A 53 12.73 -19.36 5.50
N PRO A 54 12.53 -20.36 6.37
CA PRO A 54 13.06 -20.31 7.73
C PRO A 54 14.60 -20.30 7.66
N VAL A 55 15.21 -19.34 8.35
CA VAL A 55 16.66 -19.23 8.50
C VAL A 55 17.03 -19.42 9.97
N ALA A 56 18.22 -19.97 10.22
CA ALA A 56 18.75 -20.06 11.58
C ALA A 56 18.89 -18.65 12.17
N ARG A 57 18.59 -18.48 13.46
CA ARG A 57 18.65 -17.17 14.14
C ARG A 57 20.02 -16.48 13.99
N GLN A 58 21.08 -17.29 13.95
CA GLN A 58 22.48 -16.85 13.81
C GLN A 58 22.84 -16.41 12.39
N ALA A 59 21.97 -16.65 11.40
CA ALA A 59 22.15 -16.22 10.01
C ALA A 59 21.41 -14.90 9.69
N LEU A 60 20.71 -14.32 10.68
CA LEU A 60 20.10 -13.01 10.58
C LEU A 60 21.14 -11.94 10.92
N ALA A 61 21.20 -10.89 10.11
CA ALA A 61 22.02 -9.71 10.42
C ALA A 61 21.45 -9.04 11.67
N ARG A 62 22.28 -8.88 12.70
CA ARG A 62 21.94 -8.15 13.91
C ARG A 62 22.44 -6.71 13.83
N PRO A 63 21.72 -5.73 14.42
CA PRO A 63 22.14 -4.33 14.42
C PRO A 63 23.53 -4.08 15.05
N ASP A 64 23.99 -4.99 15.90
CA ASP A 64 25.25 -4.93 16.62
C ASP A 64 26.40 -5.73 15.97
N ASP A 65 26.15 -6.47 14.87
CA ASP A 65 27.14 -7.40 14.28
C ASP A 65 28.44 -6.72 13.81
N ASN A 66 28.42 -5.40 13.58
CA ASN A 66 29.59 -4.61 13.22
C ASN A 66 29.85 -3.44 14.18
N PHE A 67 29.34 -3.52 15.41
CA PHE A 67 29.61 -2.52 16.42
C PHE A 67 31.04 -2.70 16.96
N ASN A 68 31.89 -1.71 16.73
CA ASN A 68 33.24 -1.68 17.27
C ASN A 68 33.52 -0.31 17.90
N PRO A 69 33.63 -0.21 19.25
CA PRO A 69 33.93 1.06 19.89
C PRO A 69 35.30 1.57 19.43
N ALA A 70 35.39 2.86 19.16
CA ALA A 70 36.68 3.47 18.84
C ALA A 70 37.63 3.30 20.03
N GLY A 71 38.85 2.82 19.78
CA GLY A 71 39.86 2.67 20.83
C GLY A 71 40.14 3.99 21.54
N ASP A 72 40.34 3.92 22.86
CA ASP A 72 40.33 5.06 23.79
C ASP A 72 41.13 6.28 23.30
N GLY A 73 42.35 6.08 22.79
CA GLY A 73 43.16 7.19 22.26
C GLY A 73 42.54 7.89 21.03
N ALA A 74 41.94 7.14 20.11
CA ALA A 74 41.28 7.74 18.94
C ALA A 74 39.98 8.45 19.32
N GLY A 75 39.28 7.95 20.36
CA GLY A 75 38.09 8.59 20.91
C GLY A 75 38.41 9.95 21.54
N PHE A 76 39.41 9.99 22.43
CA PHE A 76 39.77 11.21 23.17
C PHE A 76 40.47 12.27 22.31
N PHE A 77 41.36 11.88 21.39
CA PHE A 77 42.19 12.84 20.63
C PHE A 77 41.62 13.23 19.26
N LEU A 78 40.85 12.36 18.60
CA LEU A 78 40.33 12.60 17.25
C LEU A 78 38.81 12.81 17.21
N GLY A 79 38.13 12.78 18.37
CA GLY A 79 36.68 12.93 18.47
C GLY A 79 35.87 11.85 17.76
N ARG A 80 36.49 10.68 17.49
CA ARG A 80 35.85 9.60 16.73
C ARG A 80 35.09 8.69 17.68
N VAL A 81 33.76 8.81 17.69
CA VAL A 81 32.88 8.00 18.56
C VAL A 81 32.51 6.63 17.97
N ASN A 82 32.72 6.42 16.67
CA ASN A 82 32.43 5.15 16.01
C ASN A 82 33.44 4.89 14.88
N ARG A 83 33.91 3.65 14.73
CA ARG A 83 34.82 3.25 13.64
C ARG A 83 34.18 2.12 12.84
N ILE A 84 33.53 2.48 11.73
CA ILE A 84 32.96 1.50 10.81
C ILE A 84 34.11 0.85 10.01
N TYR A 85 34.53 -0.35 10.39
CA TYR A 85 35.30 -1.22 9.51
C TYR A 85 34.33 -2.16 8.80
N GLY A 86 34.36 -2.23 7.48
CA GLY A 86 33.87 -3.41 6.76
C GLY A 86 34.98 -4.45 6.83
N THR A 87 34.76 -5.56 7.54
CA THR A 87 35.71 -6.68 7.54
C THR A 87 35.74 -7.30 6.14
N ALA A 88 36.94 -7.51 5.58
CA ALA A 88 37.12 -8.20 4.30
C ALA A 88 36.61 -9.67 4.34
N GLU A 89 36.39 -10.21 5.54
CA GLU A 89 35.87 -11.55 5.83
C GLU A 89 34.42 -11.56 6.36
N GLY A 90 33.75 -10.41 6.42
CA GLY A 90 32.33 -10.36 6.76
C GLY A 90 31.58 -11.13 5.70
N LYS A 91 30.97 -12.27 6.05
CA LYS A 91 30.08 -13.02 5.16
C LYS A 91 28.93 -12.08 4.77
N LEU A 92 29.09 -11.39 3.65
CA LEU A 92 28.03 -10.61 3.05
C LEU A 92 26.86 -11.58 2.84
N PRO A 93 25.65 -11.24 3.32
CA PRO A 93 24.45 -12.00 3.02
C PRO A 93 24.38 -12.29 1.52
N ASN A 94 24.18 -13.55 1.13
CA ASN A 94 23.99 -13.90 -0.27
C ASN A 94 22.71 -13.24 -0.79
N GLY A 95 22.86 -12.18 -1.58
CA GLY A 95 21.75 -11.46 -2.19
C GLY A 95 22.15 -10.08 -2.70
N ARG A 96 21.51 -9.62 -3.79
CA ARG A 96 21.59 -8.22 -4.20
C ARG A 96 20.70 -7.41 -3.26
N TYR A 97 21.31 -6.52 -2.48
CA TYR A 97 20.59 -5.48 -1.75
C TYR A 97 19.80 -4.63 -2.76
N HIS A 98 18.48 -4.62 -2.62
CA HIS A 98 17.62 -3.66 -3.31
C HIS A 98 17.25 -2.58 -2.29
N GLY A 99 17.87 -1.41 -2.40
CA GLY A 99 17.69 -0.31 -1.46
C GLY A 99 18.98 0.49 -1.27
N ASN A 100 18.87 1.74 -0.82
CA ASN A 100 20.01 2.60 -0.57
C ASN A 100 20.72 2.10 0.71
N PRO A 101 21.99 1.66 0.68
CA PRO A 101 22.72 1.28 1.89
C PRO A 101 23.06 2.54 2.67
N GLY A 102 22.18 2.90 3.58
CA GLY A 102 22.33 4.01 4.50
C GLY A 102 21.44 3.74 5.70
N PHE A 103 22.03 3.86 6.88
CA PHE A 103 21.43 3.82 8.23
C PHE A 103 19.92 3.48 8.27
N ILE A 104 19.59 2.28 8.74
CA ILE A 104 18.23 1.99 9.21
C ILE A 104 18.05 2.80 10.50
N PHE A 105 17.41 3.95 10.40
CA PHE A 105 16.65 4.51 11.50
C PHE A 105 15.24 3.92 11.41
N GLU A 106 14.64 3.65 12.57
CA GLU A 106 13.25 3.22 12.72
C GLU A 106 12.27 4.15 12.01
#